data_AF-A0A1G3I8M6-F1
#
_entry.id   AF-A0A1G3I8M6-F1
#
_cell.length_a   1.000
_cell.length_b   1.000
_cell.length_c   1.000
_cell.angle_alpha   90.00
_cell.angle_beta   90.00
_cell.angle_gamma   90.00
#
_symmetry.space_group_name_H-M   'P 1'
#
loop_
_entity.id
_entity.type
_entity.pdbx_description
1 polymer ?
#
loop_
_entity_poly.entity_id
_entity_poly.type
_entity_poly.pdbx_seq_one_letter_code
_entity_poly.pdbx_strand_id
1 'polypeptide(L)'
;SVTANQAGDASFAPAAEVLRTLTVAAALPPVVVASAAAGKLLYAANSCGSCHGTPPSSLKVLNGANSPITISSAISGVGSMSSYSGKFSAQNLTDMAAYLATPTI
;
A
#
# COMPACT_ATOMS: atom_id res chain seq x y z
N SER A 1 24.14 15.04 6.57
CA SER A 1 24.82 16.20 5.94
C SER A 1 25.97 15.68 5.10
N VAL A 2 26.23 16.29 3.94
CA VAL A 2 27.45 16.04 3.16
C VAL A 2 28.36 17.25 3.35
N THR A 3 29.57 17.06 3.86
CA THR A 3 30.58 18.13 4.01
C THR A 3 31.75 17.78 3.11
N ALA A 4 31.98 18.62 2.10
CA ALA A 4 33.15 18.53 1.24
C ALA A 4 34.05 19.74 1.52
N ASN A 5 35.24 19.51 2.07
CA ASN A 5 36.26 20.53 2.27
C ASN A 5 37.49 20.19 1.43
N GLN A 6 37.95 21.15 0.63
CA GLN A 6 39.32 21.12 0.11
C GLN A 6 40.17 22.00 1.00
N ALA A 7 41.28 21.47 1.50
CA ALA A 7 42.28 22.28 2.18
C ALA A 7 43.06 23.09 1.13
N GLY A 8 43.17 24.41 1.33
CA GLY A 8 44.19 25.22 0.64
C GLY A 8 45.60 24.90 1.13
N ASP A 9 46.61 25.55 0.57
CA ASP A 9 48.00 25.41 1.04
C ASP A 9 48.33 26.36 2.21
N ALA A 10 49.56 26.25 2.74
CA ALA A 10 50.05 27.08 3.84
C ALA A 10 50.13 28.59 3.52
N SER A 11 49.88 28.98 2.27
CA SER A 11 49.86 30.37 1.78
C SER A 11 48.45 30.91 1.49
N PHE A 12 47.39 30.19 1.87
CA PHE A 12 45.99 30.56 1.63
C PHE A 12 45.59 30.64 0.14
N ALA A 13 46.37 30.03 -0.76
CA ALA A 13 45.96 29.94 -2.16
C ALA A 13 44.74 29.00 -2.31
N PRO A 14 43.76 29.34 -3.16
CA PRO A 14 42.62 28.45 -3.40
C PRO A 14 43.09 27.14 -4.05
N ALA A 15 42.66 26.00 -3.50
CA ALA A 15 42.94 24.69 -4.08
C ALA A 15 42.31 24.56 -5.48
N ALA A 16 42.98 23.84 -6.38
CA ALA A 16 42.45 23.52 -7.69
C ALA A 16 41.06 22.85 -7.57
N GLU A 17 40.17 23.15 -8.50
CA GLU A 17 38.83 22.58 -8.50
C GLU A 17 38.90 21.06 -8.73
N VAL A 18 38.25 20.30 -7.83
CA VAL A 18 38.12 18.84 -7.95
C VAL A 18 36.66 18.51 -8.23
N LEU A 19 36.39 18.08 -9.46
CA LEU A 19 35.06 17.60 -9.86
C LEU A 19 34.83 16.18 -9.33
N ARG A 20 33.75 15.99 -8.57
CA ARG A 20 33.31 14.68 -8.09
C ARG A 20 31.82 14.50 -8.35
N THR A 21 31.48 13.55 -9.20
CA THR A 21 30.09 13.18 -9.45
C THR A 21 29.62 12.17 -8.41
N LEU A 22 28.50 12.46 -7.77
CA LEU A 22 27.74 11.52 -6.95
C LEU A 22 26.40 11.26 -7.64
N THR A 23 26.03 9.99 -7.74
CA THR A 23 24.76 9.58 -8.34
C THR A 23 23.85 9.10 -7.22
N VAL A 24 22.70 9.76 -7.05
CA VAL A 24 21.63 9.28 -6.16
C VAL A 24 20.66 8.47 -7.00
N ALA A 25 20.56 7.17 -6.72
CA ALA A 25 19.58 6.32 -7.37
C ALA A 25 18.16 6.70 -6.90
N ALA A 26 17.19 6.63 -7.80
CA ALA A 26 15.79 6.75 -7.42
C ALA A 26 15.39 5.62 -6.46
N ALA A 27 14.54 5.92 -5.48
CA ALA A 27 13.95 4.90 -4.63
C ALA A 27 13.05 3.98 -5.46
N LEU A 28 13.06 2.68 -5.14
CA LEU A 28 12.10 1.74 -5.69
C LEU A 28 10.68 2.07 -5.20
N PRO A 29 9.63 1.79 -5.99
CA PRO A 29 8.26 1.92 -5.52
C PRO A 29 8.02 1.01 -4.30
N PRO A 30 7.12 1.41 -3.38
CA PRO A 30 6.78 0.59 -2.22
C PRO A 30 6.28 -0.80 -2.64
N VAL A 31 6.76 -1.85 -1.97
CA VAL A 31 6.21 -3.20 -2.13
C VAL A 31 4.87 -3.25 -1.40
N VAL A 32 3.80 -3.59 -2.13
CA VAL A 32 2.47 -3.84 -1.57
C VAL A 32 2.51 -5.16 -0.82
N VAL A 33 2.69 -5.12 0.50
CA VAL A 33 2.60 -6.31 1.37
C VAL A 33 1.18 -6.41 1.87
N ALA A 34 0.53 -7.56 1.68
CA ALA A 34 -0.83 -7.78 2.14
C ALA A 34 -0.87 -8.03 3.65
N SER A 35 -1.82 -7.42 4.35
CA SER A 35 -2.04 -7.58 5.78
C SER A 35 -3.48 -8.00 6.07
N ALA A 36 -3.70 -9.27 6.42
CA ALA A 36 -5.02 -9.78 6.79
C ALA A 36 -5.60 -9.06 8.04
N ALA A 37 -4.75 -8.68 9.00
CA ALA A 37 -5.17 -7.92 10.18
C ALA A 37 -5.67 -6.51 9.81
N ALA A 38 -4.97 -5.81 8.90
CA ALA A 38 -5.44 -4.53 8.38
C ALA A 38 -6.73 -4.68 7.57
N GLY A 39 -6.83 -5.75 6.77
CA GLY A 39 -8.03 -6.09 6.01
C GLY A 39 -9.25 -6.33 6.89
N LYS A 40 -9.08 -7.03 8.03
CA LYS A 40 -10.13 -7.26 9.03
C LYS A 40 -10.65 -5.94 9.61
N LEU A 41 -9.75 -5.02 9.95
CA LEU A 41 -10.12 -3.69 10.47
C LEU A 41 -10.88 -2.87 9.42
N LEU A 42 -10.39 -2.84 8.17
CA LEU A 42 -11.09 -2.17 7.06
C LEU A 42 -12.48 -2.75 6.84
N TYR A 43 -12.60 -4.08 6.81
CA TYR A 43 -13.86 -4.78 6.62
C TYR A 43 -14.87 -4.43 7.72
N ALA A 44 -14.44 -4.41 8.99
CA ALA A 44 -15.29 -4.03 10.12
C ALA A 44 -15.67 -2.55 10.08
N ALA A 45 -14.71 -1.65 9.85
CA ALA A 45 -14.92 -0.20 9.82
C ALA A 45 -15.91 0.23 8.72
N ASN A 46 -16.02 -0.54 7.65
CA ASN A 46 -16.91 -0.25 6.53
C ASN A 46 -18.24 -1.01 6.59
N SER A 47 -18.54 -1.66 7.72
CA SER A 47 -19.77 -2.43 7.95
C SER A 47 -20.01 -3.56 6.95
N CYS A 48 -18.97 -4.06 6.27
CA CYS A 48 -19.10 -5.14 5.28
C CYS A 48 -19.76 -6.39 5.89
N GLY A 49 -19.48 -6.63 7.18
CA GLY A 49 -19.99 -7.76 7.94
C GLY A 49 -21.50 -7.76 8.16
N SER A 50 -22.20 -6.63 8.05
CA SER A 50 -23.66 -6.59 8.22
C SER A 50 -24.40 -7.40 7.16
N CYS A 51 -23.82 -7.54 5.97
CA CYS A 51 -24.38 -8.31 4.86
C CYS A 51 -23.59 -9.59 4.58
N HIS A 52 -22.27 -9.56 4.78
CA HIS A 52 -21.38 -10.64 4.39
C HIS A 52 -20.94 -11.56 5.55
N GLY A 53 -21.33 -11.24 6.79
CA GLY A 53 -21.04 -12.03 7.99
C GLY A 53 -19.79 -11.58 8.75
N THR A 54 -19.72 -11.97 10.02
CA THR A 54 -18.52 -11.86 10.87
C THR A 54 -18.33 -13.19 11.60
N PRO A 55 -17.44 -14.09 11.14
CA PRO A 55 -16.51 -13.93 10.01
C PRO A 55 -17.21 -13.90 8.63
N PRO A 56 -16.53 -13.36 7.58
CA PRO A 56 -17.04 -13.34 6.22
C PRO A 56 -17.41 -14.75 5.72
N SER A 57 -18.67 -14.96 5.34
CA SER A 57 -19.16 -16.26 4.86
C SER A 57 -20.33 -16.17 3.88
N SER A 58 -20.96 -15.00 3.77
CA SER A 58 -22.23 -14.82 3.07
C SER A 58 -22.07 -14.11 1.73
N LEU A 59 -23.07 -14.27 0.86
CA LEU A 59 -23.19 -13.58 -0.43
C LEU A 59 -21.94 -13.73 -1.32
N LYS A 60 -21.29 -14.91 -1.27
CA LYS A 60 -20.09 -15.23 -2.06
C LYS A 60 -18.91 -14.28 -1.81
N VAL A 61 -18.85 -13.63 -0.64
CA VAL A 61 -17.78 -12.69 -0.28
C VAL A 61 -16.39 -13.31 -0.42
N LEU A 62 -16.26 -14.61 -0.12
CA LEU A 62 -15.01 -15.35 -0.20
C LEU A 62 -14.47 -15.53 -1.63
N ASN A 63 -15.25 -15.23 -2.67
CA ASN A 63 -14.73 -15.15 -4.04
C ASN A 63 -13.67 -14.04 -4.20
N GLY A 64 -13.64 -13.06 -3.28
CA GLY A 64 -12.61 -12.02 -3.24
C GLY A 64 -11.31 -12.44 -2.54
N ALA A 65 -11.25 -13.64 -1.95
CA ALA A 65 -10.05 -14.14 -1.28
C ALA A 65 -8.84 -14.12 -2.23
N ASN A 66 -7.74 -13.51 -1.81
CA ASN A 66 -6.52 -13.31 -2.61
C ASN A 66 -6.72 -12.60 -3.97
N SER A 67 -7.88 -11.97 -4.23
CA SER A 67 -8.18 -11.29 -5.50
C SER A 67 -8.73 -9.87 -5.27
N PRO A 68 -7.84 -8.86 -5.20
CA PRO A 68 -8.23 -7.46 -5.03
C PRO A 68 -9.11 -6.96 -6.19
N ILE A 69 -8.87 -7.47 -7.39
CA ILE A 69 -9.63 -7.12 -8.61
C ILE A 69 -11.06 -7.65 -8.54
N THR A 70 -11.27 -8.86 -8.00
CA THR A 70 -12.62 -9.39 -7.81
C THR A 70 -13.40 -8.52 -6.81
N ILE A 71 -12.75 -8.05 -5.74
CA ILE A 71 -13.36 -7.17 -4.75
C ILE A 71 -13.74 -5.83 -5.38
N SER A 72 -12.83 -5.17 -6.10
CA SER A 72 -13.11 -3.86 -6.72
C SER A 72 -14.19 -3.93 -7.79
N SER A 73 -14.21 -5.02 -8.56
CA SER A 73 -15.25 -5.28 -9.57
C SER A 73 -16.61 -5.51 -8.92
N ALA A 74 -16.67 -6.28 -7.82
CA ALA A 74 -17.91 -6.49 -7.08
C ALA A 74 -18.46 -5.19 -6.46
N ILE A 75 -17.59 -4.38 -5.84
CA ILE A 75 -17.97 -3.07 -5.30
C ILE A 75 -18.57 -2.16 -6.37
N SER A 76 -17.98 -2.16 -7.56
CA SER A 76 -18.43 -1.30 -8.67
C SER A 76 -19.66 -1.86 -9.40
N GLY A 77 -19.82 -3.19 -9.42
CA GLY A 77 -20.84 -3.89 -10.20
C GLY A 77 -22.11 -4.27 -9.43
N VAL A 78 -22.04 -4.40 -8.10
CA VAL A 78 -23.20 -4.74 -7.26
C VAL A 78 -23.88 -3.46 -6.80
N GLY A 79 -25.12 -3.23 -7.25
CA GLY A 79 -25.85 -1.97 -6.99
C GLY A 79 -25.96 -1.59 -5.52
N SER A 80 -26.15 -2.57 -4.62
CA SER A 80 -26.22 -2.34 -3.17
C SER A 80 -24.87 -1.95 -2.54
N MET A 81 -23.76 -2.11 -3.26
CA MET A 81 -22.40 -1.74 -2.84
C MET A 81 -21.90 -0.42 -3.47
N SER A 82 -22.74 0.25 -4.27
CA SER A 82 -22.38 1.46 -5.04
C SER A 82 -21.80 2.60 -4.18
N SER A 83 -22.19 2.71 -2.91
CA SER A 83 -21.67 3.70 -1.96
C SER A 83 -20.19 3.54 -1.62
N TYR A 84 -19.60 2.39 -1.94
CA TYR A 84 -18.18 2.07 -1.73
C TYR A 84 -17.33 2.22 -3.01
N SER A 85 -17.97 2.49 -4.16
CA SER A 85 -17.26 2.66 -5.44
C SER A 85 -16.21 3.76 -5.36
N GLY A 86 -14.97 3.44 -5.74
CA GLY A 86 -13.83 4.36 -5.71
C GLY A 86 -13.29 4.74 -4.32
N LYS A 87 -13.83 4.18 -3.22
CA LYS A 87 -13.41 4.58 -1.86
C LYS A 87 -12.16 3.88 -1.32
N PHE A 88 -11.80 2.74 -1.91
CA PHE A 88 -10.66 1.95 -1.45
C PHE A 88 -9.45 2.14 -2.36
N SER A 89 -8.29 2.36 -1.74
CA SER A 89 -7.00 2.31 -2.43
C SER A 89 -6.67 0.89 -2.88
N ALA A 90 -5.68 0.74 -3.76
CA ALA A 90 -5.17 -0.57 -4.15
C ALA A 90 -4.69 -1.39 -2.95
N GLN A 91 -4.01 -0.76 -1.99
CA GLN A 91 -3.56 -1.43 -0.76
C GLN A 91 -4.74 -1.91 0.10
N ASN A 92 -5.78 -1.09 0.26
CA ASN A 92 -6.97 -1.48 1.02
C ASN A 92 -7.61 -2.75 0.43
N LEU A 93 -7.71 -2.84 -0.89
CA LEU A 93 -8.26 -4.01 -1.58
C LEU A 93 -7.36 -5.24 -1.42
N THR A 94 -6.05 -5.06 -1.45
CA THR A 94 -5.07 -6.14 -1.18
C THR A 94 -5.20 -6.68 0.24
N ASP A 95 -5.31 -5.81 1.24
CA ASP A 95 -5.47 -6.21 2.64
C ASP A 95 -6.79 -6.91 2.88
N MET A 96 -7.89 -6.39 2.32
CA MET A 96 -9.20 -7.06 2.38
C MET A 96 -9.16 -8.42 1.69
N ALA A 97 -8.49 -8.57 0.54
CA ALA A 97 -8.34 -9.87 -0.12
C ALA A 97 -7.59 -10.89 0.74
N ALA A 98 -6.55 -10.46 1.47
CA ALA A 98 -5.83 -11.32 2.41
C ALA A 98 -6.69 -11.71 3.62
N TYR A 99 -7.50 -10.79 4.15
CA TYR A 99 -8.46 -11.11 5.21
C TYR A 99 -9.50 -12.13 4.76
N LEU A 100 -10.06 -11.98 3.56
CA LEU A 100 -11.01 -12.94 2.99
C LEU A 100 -10.40 -14.33 2.74
N ALA A 101 -9.07 -14.42 2.57
CA ALA A 101 -8.38 -15.71 2.49
C ALA A 101 -8.14 -16.37 3.86
N THR A 102 -8.24 -15.61 4.95
CA THR A 102 -8.03 -16.08 6.33
C THR A 102 -9.13 -15.54 7.26
N PRO A 103 -10.43 -15.84 7.05
CA PRO A 103 -11.55 -15.09 7.66
C PRO A 103 -11.63 -15.15 9.20
N THR A 104 -10.90 -16.06 9.83
CA THR A 104 -10.91 -16.33 11.28
C THR A 104 -9.68 -15.77 12.02
N ILE A 105 -8.78 -15.05 11.35
CA ILE A 105 -7.75 -14.22 11.99
C ILE A 105 -8.35 -13.23 12.98
#